data_AF-A0A9R0WDN8-F1
#
_entry.id   AF-A0A9R0WDN8-F1
#
_cell.length_a   1.000
_cell.length_b   1.000
_cell.length_c   1.000
_cell.angle_alpha   90.00
_cell.angle_beta   90.00
_cell.angle_gamma   90.00
#
_symmetry.space_group_name_H-M   'P 1'
#
loop_
_entity.id
_entity.type
_entity.pdbx_description
1 polymer ?
#
loop_
_entity_poly.entity_id
_entity_poly.type
_entity_poly.pdbx_seq_one_letter_code
_entity_poly.pdbx_strand_id
1 'polypeptide(L)'
;MAIAAASPPPTATEDNVRLLLPGFLSPETCKELEFVHRSCGTAGYRPSVVSTSLPHLAATGCGHLLLPFVPIRERLRDAVESFFSCHFDLFVEFTGLVSWCKGSSIGWHSDDNKPYLRQRAFTAVCYLNNHGKDFKGGLLKFQDGEPSTVIPVAGDAVIYTADNRNVHCVDEVTEGERLTLTLWFTRDSSLDEDPKLLSFLSQTSLSYEPADQNSYIPLPASDNMYWFSYDQSGFDIRCARIHILGFSFRASSDEDSKSTSGAPADDPIELLGKPLRIGRADDVFGKIFANSLHALQVVQFYYWKAPELAARRNQTTGGSETVCYPTIQVQQSSGMELPLPCNHGLAQTIFGSYSNVDSVIEWDDVVLALAMWENYSEELKRKLLIFLPNWLSNGTFFVLDPSEPTQ
;
A
#
# COMPACT_ATOMS: atom_id res chain seq x y z
N MET A 1 20.12 -55.23 19.76
CA MET A 1 19.36 -53.97 19.65
C MET A 1 20.18 -52.87 20.28
N ALA A 2 20.86 -52.07 19.47
CA ALA A 2 21.64 -50.93 19.93
C ALA A 2 20.80 -49.68 19.73
N ILE A 3 20.56 -48.95 20.81
CA ILE A 3 19.85 -47.67 20.82
C ILE A 3 20.77 -46.65 20.17
N ALA A 4 20.40 -46.16 18.98
CA ALA A 4 21.09 -45.07 18.33
C ALA A 4 20.86 -43.80 19.17
N ALA A 5 21.94 -43.31 19.78
CA ALA A 5 21.94 -42.03 20.44
C ALA A 5 21.66 -40.94 19.38
N ALA A 6 20.58 -40.19 19.58
CA ALA A 6 20.29 -39.01 18.79
C ALA A 6 21.51 -38.06 18.86
N SER A 7 21.96 -37.59 17.70
CA SER A 7 22.97 -36.54 17.63
C SER A 7 22.44 -35.31 18.37
N PRO A 8 23.27 -34.59 19.15
CA PRO A 8 22.83 -33.34 19.76
C PRO A 8 22.41 -32.36 18.66
N PRO A 9 21.42 -31.48 18.92
CA PRO A 9 21.05 -30.45 17.96
C PRO A 9 22.30 -29.61 17.65
N PRO A 10 22.46 -29.14 16.40
CA PRO A 10 23.54 -28.23 16.07
C PRO A 10 23.44 -27.03 17.00
N THR A 11 24.50 -26.78 17.77
CA THR A 11 24.66 -25.54 18.53
C THR A 11 24.59 -24.39 17.55
N ALA A 12 23.55 -23.56 17.66
CA ALA A 12 23.43 -22.32 16.93
C ALA A 12 24.73 -21.52 17.13
N THR A 13 25.45 -21.27 16.04
CA THR A 13 26.57 -20.35 16.07
C THR A 13 26.03 -18.99 16.53
N GLU A 14 26.69 -18.37 17.52
CA GLU A 14 26.33 -17.07 18.09
C GLU A 14 26.30 -15.90 17.07
N ASP A 15 26.54 -16.16 15.79
CA ASP A 15 26.86 -15.15 14.76
C ASP A 15 25.70 -14.74 13.83
N ASN A 16 24.58 -15.49 13.79
CA ASN A 16 23.52 -15.26 12.80
C ASN A 16 22.34 -14.45 13.37
N VAL A 17 22.52 -13.14 13.53
CA VAL A 17 21.48 -12.25 14.08
C VAL A 17 20.66 -11.52 13.02
N ARG A 18 21.12 -11.50 11.77
CA ARG A 18 20.48 -10.83 10.63
C ARG A 18 20.84 -11.49 9.30
N LEU A 19 19.97 -11.37 8.30
CA LEU A 19 20.18 -11.87 6.93
C LEU A 19 19.55 -10.92 5.90
N LEU A 20 20.31 -10.62 4.84
CA LEU A 20 19.80 -9.98 3.62
C LEU A 20 19.38 -11.07 2.62
N LEU A 21 18.19 -10.91 2.04
CA LEU A 21 17.55 -11.80 1.07
C LEU A 21 17.34 -11.02 -0.24
N PRO A 22 18.30 -11.05 -1.18
CA PRO A 22 18.19 -10.32 -2.43
C PRO A 22 17.08 -10.85 -3.32
N GLY A 23 16.33 -9.96 -3.97
CA GLY A 23 15.28 -10.33 -4.93
C GLY A 23 14.15 -11.18 -4.34
N PHE A 24 13.87 -11.04 -3.05
CA PHE A 24 12.82 -11.78 -2.35
C PHE A 24 11.43 -11.53 -2.94
N LEU A 25 11.11 -10.28 -3.27
CA LEU A 25 9.91 -9.90 -4.01
C LEU A 25 10.24 -9.67 -5.49
N SER A 26 9.30 -10.04 -6.36
CA SER A 26 9.42 -9.72 -7.77
C SER A 26 9.23 -8.22 -8.03
N PRO A 27 9.76 -7.67 -9.13
CA PRO A 27 9.49 -6.27 -9.51
C PRO A 27 7.99 -5.96 -9.64
N GLU A 28 7.19 -6.89 -10.17
CA GLU A 28 5.74 -6.72 -10.30
C GLU A 28 5.07 -6.64 -8.94
N THR A 29 5.44 -7.53 -8.01
CA THR A 29 4.93 -7.51 -6.63
C THR A 29 5.29 -6.20 -5.92
N CYS A 30 6.49 -5.68 -6.14
CA CYS A 30 6.87 -4.37 -5.58
C CYS A 30 5.95 -3.26 -6.10
N LYS A 31 5.67 -3.24 -7.41
CA LYS A 31 4.80 -2.24 -8.03
C LYS A 31 3.33 -2.37 -7.60
N GLU A 32 2.83 -3.59 -7.43
CA GLU A 32 1.51 -3.84 -6.87
C GLU A 32 1.39 -3.27 -5.44
N LEU A 33 2.39 -3.52 -4.58
CA LEU A 33 2.39 -2.97 -3.22
C LEU A 33 2.59 -1.44 -3.18
N GLU A 34 3.40 -0.87 -4.09
CA GLU A 34 3.49 0.58 -4.28
C GLU A 34 2.12 1.18 -4.63
N PHE A 35 1.38 0.55 -5.56
CA PHE A 35 0.02 0.94 -5.93
C PHE A 35 -0.92 0.92 -4.72
N VAL A 36 -0.96 -0.20 -3.98
CA VAL A 36 -1.82 -0.32 -2.79
C VAL A 36 -1.48 0.78 -1.79
N HIS A 37 -0.19 1.00 -1.49
CA HIS A 37 0.24 1.99 -0.51
C HIS A 37 -0.13 3.43 -0.93
N ARG A 38 0.21 3.81 -2.16
CA ARG A 38 0.02 5.18 -2.65
C ARG A 38 -1.44 5.55 -2.85
N SER A 39 -2.31 4.55 -2.95
CA SER A 39 -3.74 4.74 -3.11
C SER A 39 -4.53 4.69 -1.80
N CYS A 40 -4.01 4.01 -0.78
CA CYS A 40 -4.71 3.77 0.48
C CYS A 40 -3.91 4.26 1.71
N GLY A 41 -2.91 5.11 1.49
CA GLY A 41 -2.02 5.63 2.53
C GLY A 41 -2.69 6.70 3.38
N THR A 42 -2.49 6.62 4.70
CA THR A 42 -2.87 7.66 5.68
C THR A 42 -1.63 8.20 6.39
N ALA A 43 -1.76 9.35 7.03
CA ALA A 43 -0.69 9.94 7.83
C ALA A 43 -0.27 8.95 8.93
N GLY A 44 1.03 8.64 8.97
CA GLY A 44 1.62 7.77 9.97
C GLY A 44 1.75 8.48 11.32
N TYR A 45 1.98 7.70 12.38
CA TYR A 45 2.14 8.26 13.73
C TYR A 45 3.41 9.10 13.92
N ARG A 46 4.41 8.94 13.03
CA ARG A 46 5.64 9.71 13.06
C ARG A 46 5.55 10.88 12.09
N PRO A 47 6.23 11.99 12.39
CA PRO A 47 6.42 13.07 11.43
C PRO A 47 6.96 12.53 10.10
N SER A 48 6.42 13.07 9.00
CA SER A 48 6.85 12.76 7.64
C SER A 48 6.73 11.29 7.21
N VAL A 49 5.80 10.54 7.79
CA VAL A 49 5.54 9.13 7.44
C VAL A 49 4.11 8.96 6.94
N VAL A 50 3.93 8.12 5.92
CA VAL A 50 2.62 7.62 5.46
C VAL A 50 2.58 6.11 5.72
N SER A 51 1.44 5.60 6.18
CA SER A 51 1.26 4.18 6.47
C SER A 51 -0.04 3.62 5.89
N THR A 52 0.01 2.36 5.47
CA THR A 52 -1.17 1.55 5.12
C THR A 52 -1.06 0.23 5.87
N SER A 53 -1.90 0.07 6.90
CA SER A 53 -1.99 -1.18 7.66
C SER A 53 -3.06 -2.09 7.05
N LEU A 54 -2.93 -3.39 7.28
CA LEU A 54 -3.93 -4.36 6.83
C LEU A 54 -5.34 -4.10 7.40
N PRO A 55 -5.51 -3.73 8.69
CA PRO A 55 -6.81 -3.37 9.23
C PRO A 55 -7.40 -2.12 8.56
N HIS A 56 -6.56 -1.15 8.17
CA HIS A 56 -7.03 0.03 7.46
C HIS A 56 -7.65 -0.35 6.11
N LEU A 57 -6.98 -1.20 5.32
CA LEU A 57 -7.54 -1.71 4.06
C LEU A 57 -8.89 -2.40 4.25
N ALA A 58 -9.00 -3.25 5.29
CA ALA A 58 -10.27 -3.91 5.60
C ALA A 58 -11.37 -2.90 5.94
N ALA A 59 -11.07 -1.89 6.76
CA ALA A 59 -12.02 -0.89 7.22
C ALA A 59 -12.48 0.10 6.14
N THR A 60 -11.68 0.34 5.10
CA THR A 60 -11.98 1.31 4.03
C THR A 60 -12.59 0.67 2.77
N GLY A 61 -13.18 -0.52 2.88
CA GLY A 61 -13.74 -1.23 1.72
C GLY A 61 -12.70 -1.81 0.75
N CYS A 62 -11.41 -1.73 1.10
CA CYS A 62 -10.28 -2.19 0.29
C CYS A 62 -9.75 -3.57 0.70
N GLY A 63 -10.52 -4.36 1.45
CA GLY A 63 -10.07 -5.65 1.98
C GLY A 63 -9.60 -6.65 0.92
N HIS A 64 -10.06 -6.53 -0.33
CA HIS A 64 -9.58 -7.36 -1.44
C HIS A 64 -8.09 -7.12 -1.77
N LEU A 65 -7.56 -5.92 -1.50
CA LEU A 65 -6.15 -5.58 -1.68
C LEU A 65 -5.22 -6.21 -0.62
N LEU A 66 -5.76 -6.99 0.33
CA LEU A 66 -4.97 -7.80 1.26
C LEU A 66 -4.37 -9.05 0.61
N LEU A 67 -4.98 -9.52 -0.49
CA LEU A 67 -4.60 -10.79 -1.13
C LEU A 67 -3.12 -10.87 -1.54
N PRO A 68 -2.50 -9.81 -2.13
CA PRO A 68 -1.08 -9.85 -2.46
C PRO A 68 -0.17 -10.08 -1.25
N PHE A 69 -0.60 -9.72 -0.04
CA PHE A 69 0.21 -9.87 1.17
C PHE A 69 0.24 -11.31 1.69
N VAL A 70 -0.81 -12.10 1.48
CA VAL A 70 -0.92 -13.47 2.02
C VAL A 70 0.30 -14.34 1.66
N PRO A 71 0.66 -14.53 0.38
CA PRO A 71 1.84 -15.33 0.02
C PRO A 71 3.16 -14.69 0.48
N ILE A 72 3.22 -13.36 0.63
CA ILE A 72 4.43 -12.67 1.10
C ILE A 72 4.64 -12.92 2.59
N ARG A 73 3.59 -12.82 3.40
CA ARG A 73 3.61 -13.06 4.85
C ARG A 73 4.04 -14.50 5.15
N GLU A 74 3.49 -15.47 4.42
CA GLU A 74 3.86 -16.88 4.54
C GLU A 74 5.34 -17.11 4.20
N ARG A 75 5.80 -16.65 3.02
CA ARG A 75 7.20 -16.80 2.61
C ARG A 75 8.19 -16.09 3.54
N LEU A 76 7.82 -14.93 4.11
CA LEU A 76 8.68 -14.21 5.05
C LEU A 76 8.76 -14.95 6.38
N ARG A 77 7.64 -15.45 6.89
CA ARG A 77 7.62 -16.29 8.09
C ARG A 77 8.52 -17.51 7.90
N ASP A 78 8.37 -18.24 6.80
CA ASP A 78 9.20 -19.41 6.49
C ASP A 78 10.70 -19.07 6.42
N ALA A 79 11.05 -17.93 5.81
CA ALA A 79 12.44 -17.48 5.75
C ALA A 79 13.02 -17.15 7.13
N VAL A 80 12.24 -16.50 8.00
CA VAL A 80 12.62 -16.18 9.38
C VAL A 80 12.76 -17.47 10.19
N GLU A 81 11.77 -18.35 10.14
CA GLU A 81 11.76 -19.62 10.84
C GLU A 81 12.95 -20.51 10.45
N SER A 82 13.25 -20.58 9.16
CA SER A 82 14.37 -21.34 8.62
C SER A 82 15.71 -20.77 9.08
N PHE A 83 15.92 -19.46 8.95
CA PHE A 83 17.20 -18.83 9.29
C PHE A 83 17.48 -18.88 10.79
N PHE A 84 16.48 -18.62 11.64
CA PHE A 84 16.63 -18.60 13.09
C PHE A 84 16.33 -19.94 13.77
N SER A 85 16.10 -21.01 13.00
CA SER A 85 15.83 -22.37 13.50
C SER A 85 14.66 -22.42 14.50
N CYS A 86 13.56 -21.75 14.18
CA CYS A 86 12.35 -21.65 15.01
C CYS A 86 11.06 -22.00 14.26
N HIS A 87 11.12 -23.07 13.47
CA HIS A 87 10.00 -23.57 12.67
C HIS A 87 8.71 -23.75 13.47
N PHE A 88 7.60 -23.27 12.89
CA PHE A 88 6.24 -23.32 13.43
C PHE A 88 6.04 -22.62 14.79
N ASP A 89 6.91 -21.67 15.13
CA ASP A 89 6.92 -20.96 16.42
C ASP A 89 6.49 -19.49 16.27
N LEU A 90 6.20 -19.02 15.05
CA LEU A 90 6.00 -17.60 14.77
C LEU A 90 4.58 -17.24 14.32
N PHE A 91 4.06 -16.20 14.95
CA PHE A 91 2.85 -15.49 14.58
C PHE A 91 3.24 -14.11 14.04
N VAL A 92 2.44 -13.58 13.11
CA VAL A 92 2.65 -12.22 12.61
C VAL A 92 1.95 -11.24 13.55
N GLU A 93 2.72 -10.41 14.26
CA GLU A 93 2.16 -9.41 15.19
C GLU A 93 1.57 -8.22 14.42
N PHE A 94 2.22 -7.85 13.32
CA PHE A 94 1.82 -6.69 12.53
C PHE A 94 2.41 -6.75 11.12
N THR A 95 1.58 -6.43 10.13
CA THR A 95 1.98 -6.16 8.74
C THR A 95 1.57 -4.74 8.31
N GLY A 96 2.49 -3.99 7.71
CA GLY A 96 2.16 -2.67 7.17
C GLY A 96 3.09 -2.18 6.07
N LEU A 97 2.53 -1.41 5.14
CA LEU A 97 3.27 -0.61 4.17
C LEU A 97 3.59 0.75 4.79
N VAL A 98 4.83 1.18 4.66
CA VAL A 98 5.33 2.42 5.27
C VAL A 98 6.16 3.19 4.24
N SER A 99 5.79 4.45 4.01
CA SER A 99 6.59 5.43 3.28
C SER A 99 7.23 6.38 4.26
N TRP A 100 8.56 6.40 4.24
CA TRP A 100 9.39 7.40 4.91
C TRP A 100 9.64 8.51 3.90
N CYS A 101 8.95 9.64 4.06
CA CYS A 101 9.06 10.79 3.17
C CYS A 101 10.24 11.68 3.59
N LYS A 102 10.55 12.71 2.78
CA LYS A 102 11.61 13.67 3.10
C LYS A 102 11.51 14.22 4.54
N GLY A 103 12.64 14.24 5.24
CA GLY A 103 12.79 14.68 6.63
C GLY A 103 12.45 13.61 7.68
N SER A 104 11.92 12.46 7.26
CA SER A 104 11.68 11.35 8.20
C SER A 104 12.98 10.61 8.52
N SER A 105 13.13 10.22 9.79
CA SER A 105 14.25 9.41 10.30
C SER A 105 13.83 8.70 11.59
N ILE A 106 14.60 7.70 12.02
CA ILE A 106 14.46 7.08 13.33
C ILE A 106 15.83 6.81 13.93
N GLY A 107 16.04 7.29 15.16
CA GLY A 107 17.30 7.10 15.88
C GLY A 107 17.53 5.63 16.29
N TRP A 108 18.69 5.40 16.92
CA TRP A 108 19.11 4.07 17.38
C TRP A 108 18.09 3.45 18.35
N HIS A 109 17.61 2.25 18.01
CA HIS A 109 16.68 1.47 18.82
C HIS A 109 16.76 -0.02 18.47
N SER A 110 16.30 -0.87 19.39
CA SER A 110 15.82 -2.22 19.07
C SER A 110 14.29 -2.18 18.89
N ASP A 111 13.74 -3.15 18.18
CA ASP A 111 12.29 -3.24 17.95
C ASP A 111 11.52 -3.62 19.23
N ASP A 112 12.19 -4.27 20.19
CA ASP A 112 11.65 -4.69 21.48
C ASP A 112 11.82 -3.65 22.61
N ASN A 113 12.27 -2.42 22.29
CA ASN A 113 12.80 -1.47 23.27
C ASN A 113 11.79 -0.90 24.28
N LYS A 114 10.48 -1.11 24.09
CA LYS A 114 9.40 -0.58 24.96
C LYS A 114 8.56 -1.71 25.54
N PRO A 115 7.95 -1.55 26.72
CA PRO A 115 7.16 -2.60 27.36
C PRO A 115 6.10 -3.25 26.47
N TYR A 116 5.39 -2.45 25.66
CA TYR A 116 4.34 -2.93 24.75
C TYR A 116 4.87 -3.48 23.42
N LEU A 117 6.20 -3.53 23.23
CA LEU A 117 6.88 -4.09 22.06
C LEU A 117 7.76 -5.29 22.41
N ARG A 118 7.90 -5.63 23.71
CA ARG A 118 8.82 -6.67 24.20
C ARG A 118 8.54 -8.06 23.66
N GLN A 119 7.33 -8.30 23.19
CA GLN A 119 6.92 -9.56 22.57
C GLN A 119 7.58 -9.84 21.21
N ARG A 120 8.13 -8.80 20.55
CA ARG A 120 8.68 -8.93 19.20
C ARG A 120 9.91 -9.80 19.26
N ALA A 121 9.90 -10.88 18.49
CA ALA A 121 11.01 -11.81 18.38
C ALA A 121 11.89 -11.47 17.18
N PHE A 122 11.25 -11.19 16.04
CA PHE A 122 11.93 -10.96 14.76
C PHE A 122 11.24 -9.87 13.95
N THR A 123 12.01 -9.29 13.03
CA THR A 123 11.56 -8.25 12.11
C THR A 123 11.92 -8.65 10.69
N ALA A 124 11.02 -8.36 9.75
CA ALA A 124 11.30 -8.40 8.32
C ALA A 124 10.96 -7.05 7.67
N VAL A 125 11.87 -6.55 6.84
CA VAL A 125 11.66 -5.33 6.05
C VAL A 125 11.94 -5.65 4.59
N CYS A 126 10.93 -5.53 3.72
CA CYS A 126 11.10 -5.60 2.27
C CYS A 126 11.10 -4.20 1.67
N TYR A 127 12.04 -3.95 0.77
CA TYR A 127 12.16 -2.69 0.06
C TYR A 127 11.36 -2.72 -1.24
N LEU A 128 10.53 -1.69 -1.46
CA LEU A 128 9.64 -1.64 -2.61
C LEU A 128 10.16 -0.74 -3.73
N ASN A 129 11.09 0.16 -3.40
CA ASN A 129 11.74 1.05 -4.36
C ASN A 129 13.23 1.26 -4.03
N ASN A 130 13.94 1.93 -4.93
CA ASN A 130 15.41 1.90 -4.98
C ASN A 130 16.04 3.17 -4.42
N HIS A 131 17.02 2.99 -3.54
CA HIS A 131 17.88 4.07 -3.10
C HIS A 131 18.74 4.61 -4.27
N GLY A 132 18.93 5.92 -4.33
CA GLY A 132 19.69 6.62 -5.36
C GLY A 132 18.93 6.85 -6.68
N LYS A 133 17.79 6.17 -6.87
CA LYS A 133 16.90 6.35 -8.04
C LYS A 133 15.56 6.95 -7.64
N ASP A 134 14.86 6.31 -6.69
CA ASP A 134 13.51 6.70 -6.28
C ASP A 134 13.52 7.59 -5.03
N PHE A 135 14.56 7.49 -4.19
CA PHE A 135 14.79 8.33 -3.00
C PHE A 135 16.29 8.39 -2.64
N LYS A 136 16.67 9.32 -1.74
CA LYS A 136 18.03 9.44 -1.18
C LYS A 136 18.00 9.50 0.35
N GLY A 137 19.08 9.04 0.99
CA GLY A 137 19.10 8.83 2.45
C GLY A 137 18.21 7.64 2.83
N GLY A 138 17.69 7.58 4.04
CA GLY A 138 16.83 6.47 4.49
C GLY A 138 17.52 5.10 4.57
N LEU A 139 18.84 5.05 4.77
CA LEU A 139 19.60 3.82 4.91
C LEU A 139 19.34 3.18 6.27
N LEU A 140 19.09 1.87 6.29
CA LEU A 140 18.99 1.10 7.53
C LEU A 140 20.41 0.75 8.00
N LYS A 141 20.79 1.21 9.19
CA LYS A 141 22.12 1.00 9.78
C LYS A 141 22.01 0.25 11.08
N PHE A 142 22.96 -0.63 11.33
CA PHE A 142 23.08 -1.41 12.57
C PHE A 142 24.36 -0.97 13.31
N GLN A 143 24.31 -0.96 14.65
CA GLN A 143 25.49 -0.57 15.45
C GLN A 143 26.62 -1.61 15.34
N ASP A 144 26.24 -2.89 15.33
CA ASP A 144 27.17 -4.02 15.41
C ASP A 144 26.80 -5.12 14.40
N GLY A 145 27.78 -5.94 14.02
CA GLY A 145 27.59 -7.08 13.13
C GLY A 145 27.37 -6.72 11.66
N GLU A 146 27.26 -7.74 10.81
CA GLU A 146 27.14 -7.59 9.35
C GLU A 146 25.79 -8.11 8.80
N PRO A 147 25.22 -7.48 7.76
CA PRO A 147 25.64 -6.19 7.21
C PRO A 147 25.39 -5.03 8.19
N SER A 148 26.39 -4.15 8.36
CA SER A 148 26.29 -2.95 9.21
C SER A 148 25.42 -1.85 8.59
N THR A 149 25.23 -1.85 7.28
CA THR A 149 24.32 -0.95 6.56
C THR A 149 23.66 -1.70 5.41
N VAL A 150 22.34 -1.55 5.28
CA VAL A 150 21.56 -2.10 4.17
C VAL A 150 21.18 -0.97 3.23
N ILE A 151 21.63 -1.06 1.98
CA ILE A 151 21.25 -0.15 0.91
C ILE A 151 19.95 -0.68 0.28
N PRO A 152 18.83 0.07 0.35
CA PRO A 152 17.56 -0.37 -0.20
C PRO A 152 17.59 -0.61 -1.72
N VAL A 153 17.25 -1.83 -2.13
CA VAL A 153 17.04 -2.22 -3.53
C VAL A 153 15.65 -2.84 -3.63
N ALA A 154 14.85 -2.42 -4.60
CA ALA A 154 13.49 -2.93 -4.76
C ALA A 154 13.50 -4.45 -4.94
N GLY A 155 12.73 -5.16 -4.12
CA GLY A 155 12.66 -6.61 -4.10
C GLY A 155 13.45 -7.26 -2.96
N ASP A 156 14.48 -6.60 -2.45
CA ASP A 156 15.29 -7.16 -1.36
C ASP A 156 14.53 -7.13 -0.04
N ALA A 157 14.77 -8.15 0.79
CA ALA A 157 14.28 -8.21 2.17
C ALA A 157 15.43 -8.34 3.16
N VAL A 158 15.30 -7.76 4.34
CA VAL A 158 16.21 -8.01 5.46
C VAL A 158 15.41 -8.55 6.63
N ILE A 159 15.91 -9.62 7.23
CA ILE A 159 15.35 -10.23 8.44
C ILE A 159 16.37 -10.16 9.58
N TYR A 160 15.90 -9.89 10.79
CA TYR A 160 16.78 -9.75 11.96
C TYR A 160 16.01 -9.98 13.28
N THR A 161 16.72 -10.34 14.35
CA THR A 161 16.14 -10.43 15.71
C THR A 161 15.72 -9.05 16.20
N ALA A 162 14.58 -8.95 16.88
CA ALA A 162 14.04 -7.66 17.33
C ALA A 162 14.76 -7.04 18.55
N ASP A 163 15.65 -7.80 19.18
CA ASP A 163 16.33 -7.46 20.43
C ASP A 163 17.60 -6.59 20.24
N ASN A 164 18.28 -6.33 21.36
CA ASN A 164 19.48 -5.49 21.42
C ASN A 164 20.68 -6.01 20.62
N ARG A 165 20.63 -7.20 20.03
CA ARG A 165 21.68 -7.65 19.09
C ARG A 165 21.61 -6.90 17.75
N ASN A 166 20.47 -6.26 17.48
CA ASN A 166 20.20 -5.52 16.25
C ASN A 166 19.71 -4.11 16.53
N VAL A 167 20.43 -3.38 17.41
CA VAL A 167 20.19 -1.95 17.57
C VAL A 167 20.47 -1.26 16.23
N HIS A 168 19.46 -0.57 15.72
CA HIS A 168 19.45 -0.02 14.38
C HIS A 168 18.80 1.35 14.31
N CYS A 169 19.07 2.06 13.22
CA CYS A 169 18.47 3.35 12.90
C CYS A 169 18.17 3.42 11.40
N VAL A 170 17.30 4.36 11.02
CA VAL A 170 17.14 4.78 9.62
C VAL A 170 17.55 6.24 9.55
N ASP A 171 18.59 6.53 8.77
CA ASP A 171 19.01 7.92 8.58
C ASP A 171 17.97 8.72 7.80
N GLU A 172 18.12 10.04 7.80
CA GLU A 172 17.10 10.93 7.23
C GLU A 172 16.91 10.68 5.73
N VAL A 173 15.66 10.52 5.31
CA VAL A 173 15.30 10.59 3.90
C VAL A 173 15.43 12.04 3.45
N THR A 174 16.33 12.30 2.52
CA THR A 174 16.67 13.68 2.08
C THR A 174 15.93 14.10 0.82
N GLU A 175 15.53 13.13 -0.01
CA GLU A 175 14.78 13.32 -1.25
C GLU A 175 13.88 12.11 -1.52
N GLY A 176 12.70 12.35 -2.08
CA GLY A 176 11.75 11.30 -2.46
C GLY A 176 11.13 10.58 -1.28
N GLU A 177 10.73 9.34 -1.52
CA GLU A 177 10.03 8.51 -0.55
C GLU A 177 10.62 7.11 -0.49
N ARG A 178 10.97 6.62 0.70
CA ARG A 178 11.43 5.26 0.91
C ARG A 178 10.24 4.36 1.29
N LEU A 179 9.87 3.44 0.40
CA LEU A 179 8.72 2.56 0.57
C LEU A 179 9.17 1.17 1.03
N THR A 180 8.54 0.69 2.09
CA THR A 180 8.81 -0.63 2.66
C THR A 180 7.55 -1.37 3.06
N LEU A 181 7.57 -2.70 2.93
CA LEU A 181 6.69 -3.60 3.66
C LEU A 181 7.42 -4.04 4.93
N THR A 182 6.82 -3.82 6.09
CA THR A 182 7.39 -4.21 7.39
C THR A 182 6.49 -5.22 8.08
N LEU A 183 7.10 -6.30 8.56
CA LEU A 183 6.47 -7.30 9.41
C LEU A 183 7.23 -7.42 10.73
N TRP A 184 6.49 -7.54 11.82
CA TRP A 184 7.02 -7.99 13.10
C TRP A 184 6.43 -9.35 13.45
N PHE A 185 7.28 -10.24 13.96
CA PHE A 185 6.91 -11.59 14.38
C PHE A 185 7.01 -11.71 15.89
N THR A 186 6.09 -12.46 16.47
CA THR A 186 6.01 -12.77 17.90
C THR A 186 5.90 -14.28 18.09
N ARG A 187 6.33 -14.76 19.26
CA ARG A 187 6.09 -16.14 19.72
C ARG A 187 4.82 -16.26 20.58
N ASP A 188 4.19 -15.13 20.87
CA ASP A 188 2.94 -15.07 21.63
C ASP A 188 1.74 -15.05 20.68
N SER A 189 1.04 -16.18 20.60
CA SER A 189 -0.15 -16.35 19.74
C SER A 189 -1.31 -15.41 20.08
N SER A 190 -1.37 -14.87 21.30
CA SER A 190 -2.40 -13.90 21.67
C SER A 190 -2.26 -12.54 20.97
N LEU A 191 -1.08 -12.31 20.37
CA LEU A 191 -0.73 -11.09 19.66
C LEU A 191 -0.74 -11.26 18.14
N ASP A 192 -1.17 -12.42 17.64
CA ASP A 192 -1.41 -12.65 16.21
C ASP A 192 -2.40 -11.63 15.63
N GLU A 193 -2.05 -11.03 14.50
CA GLU A 193 -2.90 -10.06 13.81
C GLU A 193 -4.06 -10.72 13.05
N ASP A 194 -3.92 -11.99 12.68
CA ASP A 194 -4.85 -12.71 11.80
C ASP A 194 -6.29 -12.74 12.33
N PRO A 195 -6.57 -13.14 13.58
CA PRO A 195 -7.93 -13.22 14.08
C PRO A 195 -8.66 -11.87 14.05
N LYS A 196 -7.92 -10.78 14.34
CA LYS A 196 -8.47 -9.42 14.33
C LYS A 196 -8.82 -8.99 12.90
N LEU A 197 -7.92 -9.25 11.94
CA LEU A 197 -8.13 -8.95 10.53
C LEU A 197 -9.32 -9.72 9.95
N LEU A 198 -9.43 -11.01 10.25
CA LEU A 198 -10.55 -11.86 9.82
C LEU A 198 -11.88 -11.35 10.40
N SER A 199 -11.89 -10.90 11.67
CA SER A 199 -13.06 -10.26 12.26
C SER A 199 -13.48 -8.99 11.50
N PHE A 200 -12.54 -8.14 11.08
CA PHE A 200 -12.88 -6.96 10.28
C PHE A 200 -13.41 -7.32 8.89
N LEU A 201 -12.78 -8.30 8.21
CA LEU A 201 -13.19 -8.71 6.87
C LEU A 201 -14.58 -9.36 6.85
N SER A 202 -14.90 -10.17 7.85
CA SER A 202 -16.22 -10.79 8.00
C SER A 202 -17.32 -9.77 8.26
N GLN A 203 -17.11 -8.81 9.18
CA GLN A 203 -18.06 -7.74 9.46
C GLN A 203 -18.33 -6.89 8.20
N THR A 204 -17.26 -6.53 7.49
CA THR A 204 -17.36 -5.74 6.26
C THR A 204 -18.02 -6.51 5.11
N SER A 205 -17.90 -7.84 5.08
CA SER A 205 -18.56 -8.67 4.05
C SER A 205 -20.04 -8.86 4.32
N LEU A 206 -20.47 -8.88 5.58
CA LEU A 206 -21.88 -9.01 5.99
C LEU A 206 -22.68 -7.72 5.87
N SER A 207 -22.02 -6.56 5.80
CA SER A 207 -22.68 -5.26 5.70
C SER A 207 -23.13 -4.88 4.27
N TYR A 208 -22.74 -5.64 3.25
CA TYR A 208 -23.18 -5.40 1.86
C TYR A 208 -24.37 -6.30 1.52
N GLU A 209 -25.49 -5.68 1.14
CA GLU A 209 -26.64 -6.40 0.58
C GLU A 209 -26.25 -7.06 -0.76
N PRO A 210 -26.84 -8.23 -1.13
CA PRO A 210 -26.48 -9.00 -2.33
C PRO A 210 -26.61 -8.27 -3.68
N ALA A 211 -27.16 -7.05 -3.69
CA ALA A 211 -27.47 -6.28 -4.89
C ALA A 211 -26.45 -5.17 -5.25
N ASP A 212 -25.48 -4.86 -4.38
CA ASP A 212 -24.50 -3.80 -4.66
C ASP A 212 -23.36 -4.30 -5.56
N GLN A 213 -23.49 -4.00 -6.86
CA GLN A 213 -22.58 -4.41 -7.95
C GLN A 213 -21.13 -3.90 -7.80
N ASN A 214 -20.82 -3.07 -6.80
CA ASN A 214 -19.55 -2.35 -6.67
C ASN A 214 -18.92 -2.44 -5.27
N SER A 215 -18.95 -3.63 -4.65
CA SER A 215 -18.41 -3.88 -3.29
C SER A 215 -16.88 -3.78 -3.12
N TYR A 216 -16.17 -3.33 -4.16
CA TYR A 216 -14.73 -3.04 -4.18
C TYR A 216 -14.41 -1.53 -4.24
N ILE A 217 -15.43 -0.66 -4.27
CA ILE A 217 -15.24 0.78 -4.24
C ILE A 217 -14.76 1.21 -2.85
N PRO A 218 -13.64 1.95 -2.75
CA PRO A 218 -13.12 2.39 -1.46
C PRO A 218 -14.06 3.36 -0.75
N LEU A 219 -14.12 3.25 0.57
CA LEU A 219 -14.79 4.20 1.46
C LEU A 219 -13.72 4.94 2.26
N PRO A 220 -13.61 6.28 2.14
CA PRO A 220 -12.63 7.03 2.90
C PRO A 220 -12.85 6.88 4.41
N ALA A 221 -11.76 6.60 5.15
CA ALA A 221 -11.69 6.86 6.58
C ALA A 221 -11.94 8.35 6.91
N SER A 222 -11.94 8.68 8.21
CA SER A 222 -12.09 10.08 8.65
C SER A 222 -11.00 10.97 8.04
N ASP A 223 -11.39 12.16 7.59
CA ASP A 223 -10.52 13.05 6.81
C ASP A 223 -9.24 13.45 7.55
N ASN A 224 -9.29 13.53 8.89
CA ASN A 224 -8.12 13.80 9.72
C ASN A 224 -7.00 12.76 9.56
N MET A 225 -7.32 11.53 9.15
CA MET A 225 -6.33 10.48 8.89
C MET A 225 -5.52 10.74 7.63
N TYR A 226 -6.02 11.53 6.68
CA TYR A 226 -5.29 11.89 5.47
C TYR A 226 -4.53 13.21 5.60
N TRP A 227 -4.67 13.92 6.71
CA TRP A 227 -3.98 15.18 6.92
C TRP A 227 -2.51 14.94 7.26
N PHE A 228 -1.62 15.28 6.32
CA PHE A 228 -0.18 15.21 6.50
C PHE A 228 0.33 16.53 7.05
N SER A 229 0.79 16.51 8.31
CA SER A 229 1.35 17.68 8.97
C SER A 229 2.87 17.75 8.78
N TYR A 230 3.38 18.94 8.47
CA TYR A 230 4.81 19.20 8.35
C TYR A 230 5.13 20.61 8.84
N ASP A 231 5.90 20.71 9.91
CA ASP A 231 6.18 21.95 10.66
C ASP A 231 4.90 22.72 11.02
N GLN A 232 4.72 23.93 10.47
CA GLN A 232 3.55 24.80 10.68
C GLN A 232 2.53 24.71 9.52
N SER A 233 2.69 23.76 8.60
CA SER A 233 1.86 23.58 7.41
C SER A 233 1.39 22.13 7.28
N GLY A 234 0.64 21.84 6.21
CA GLY A 234 0.17 20.51 5.90
C GLY A 234 -0.62 20.46 4.60
N PHE A 235 -1.02 19.25 4.23
CA PHE A 235 -1.86 18.98 3.06
C PHE A 235 -2.61 17.66 3.23
N ASP A 236 -3.73 17.52 2.53
CA ASP A 236 -4.40 16.22 2.39
C ASP A 236 -3.62 15.31 1.43
N ILE A 237 -3.29 14.09 1.87
CA ILE A 237 -2.48 13.11 1.12
C ILE A 237 -3.13 12.78 -0.24
N ARG A 238 -4.45 12.64 -0.30
CA ARG A 238 -5.16 12.22 -1.52
C ARG A 238 -5.03 13.31 -2.59
N CYS A 239 -5.22 14.56 -2.17
CA CYS A 239 -5.06 15.75 -3.01
C CYS A 239 -3.63 15.87 -3.52
N ALA A 240 -2.65 15.74 -2.61
CA ALA A 240 -1.24 15.79 -2.95
C ALA A 240 -0.84 14.72 -3.98
N ARG A 241 -1.30 13.48 -3.79
CA ARG A 241 -1.00 12.37 -4.70
C ARG A 241 -1.58 12.58 -6.10
N ILE A 242 -2.84 12.98 -6.19
CA ILE A 242 -3.49 13.30 -7.47
C ILE A 242 -2.76 14.44 -8.18
N HIS A 243 -2.43 15.51 -7.45
CA HIS A 243 -1.75 16.67 -8.00
C HIS A 243 -0.35 16.37 -8.53
N ILE A 244 0.46 15.61 -7.77
CA ILE A 244 1.80 15.23 -8.20
C ILE A 244 1.76 14.39 -9.48
N LEU A 245 0.68 13.65 -9.70
CA LEU A 245 0.46 12.88 -10.92
C LEU A 245 -0.13 13.71 -12.07
N GLY A 246 -0.24 15.04 -11.90
CA GLY A 246 -0.70 15.97 -12.91
C GLY A 246 -2.22 16.07 -13.06
N PHE A 247 -2.99 15.56 -12.10
CA PHE A 247 -4.44 15.61 -12.08
C PHE A 247 -4.96 16.56 -11.00
N SER A 248 -6.22 16.97 -11.12
CA SER A 248 -6.94 17.70 -10.06
C SER A 248 -8.35 17.12 -9.88
N PHE A 249 -8.91 17.31 -8.69
CA PHE A 249 -10.31 16.96 -8.44
C PHE A 249 -11.24 18.08 -8.90
N ARG A 250 -12.32 17.69 -9.58
CA ARG A 250 -13.35 18.58 -10.12
C ARG A 250 -14.71 18.21 -9.53
N ALA A 251 -15.56 19.19 -9.30
CA ALA A 251 -16.94 18.94 -8.86
C ALA A 251 -17.70 18.08 -9.89
N SER A 252 -18.67 17.28 -9.42
CA SER A 252 -19.43 16.37 -10.29
C SER A 252 -20.55 17.05 -11.08
N SER A 253 -20.92 18.30 -10.77
CA SER A 253 -21.97 19.08 -11.46
C SER A 253 -21.72 20.60 -11.47
N ASP A 254 -22.32 21.28 -12.46
CA ASP A 254 -22.55 22.74 -12.48
C ASP A 254 -23.69 23.17 -11.51
N GLU A 255 -24.44 22.23 -10.92
CA GLU A 255 -25.61 22.49 -10.06
C GLU A 255 -25.24 22.91 -8.63
N ASP A 256 -24.01 22.66 -8.17
CA ASP A 256 -23.51 23.21 -6.90
C ASP A 256 -23.35 24.74 -6.94
N SER A 257 -23.42 25.35 -8.14
CA SER A 257 -23.49 26.81 -8.31
C SER A 257 -24.92 27.38 -8.19
N LYS A 258 -25.97 26.52 -8.13
CA LYS A 258 -27.38 26.93 -8.05
C LYS A 258 -28.04 26.69 -6.70
N SER A 259 -27.33 26.18 -5.69
CA SER A 259 -27.80 26.20 -4.30
C SER A 259 -27.62 27.60 -3.70
N THR A 260 -28.43 28.54 -4.20
CA THR A 260 -28.66 29.82 -3.53
C THR A 260 -29.13 29.60 -2.08
N SER A 261 -28.52 30.35 -1.17
CA SER A 261 -28.98 30.72 0.18
C SER A 261 -28.98 29.66 1.30
N GLY A 262 -28.01 29.80 2.22
CA GLY A 262 -28.23 29.55 3.65
C GLY A 262 -27.52 28.35 4.31
N ALA A 263 -26.93 27.41 3.56
CA ALA A 263 -26.12 26.36 4.18
C ALA A 263 -24.69 26.88 4.42
N PRO A 264 -24.04 26.56 5.57
CA PRO A 264 -22.61 26.80 5.71
C PRO A 264 -21.91 26.07 4.56
N ALA A 265 -20.98 26.74 3.88
CA ALA A 265 -20.14 26.09 2.88
C ALA A 265 -19.50 24.86 3.54
N ASP A 266 -19.71 23.67 2.95
CA ASP A 266 -19.06 22.45 3.45
C ASP A 266 -17.55 22.72 3.59
N ASP A 267 -16.92 22.16 4.61
CA ASP A 267 -15.46 22.15 4.69
C ASP A 267 -14.93 21.59 3.36
N PRO A 268 -14.04 22.29 2.63
CA PRO A 268 -13.55 21.81 1.34
C PRO A 268 -13.04 20.37 1.36
N ILE A 269 -12.55 19.89 2.50
CA ILE A 269 -12.09 18.50 2.67
C ILE A 269 -13.26 17.51 2.59
N GLU A 270 -14.46 17.83 3.07
CA GLU A 270 -15.63 16.94 3.02
C GLU A 270 -16.05 16.63 1.58
N LEU A 271 -15.74 17.51 0.62
CA LEU A 271 -15.98 17.29 -0.81
C LEU A 271 -15.21 16.07 -1.35
N LEU A 272 -14.11 15.67 -0.69
CA LEU A 272 -13.33 14.49 -1.06
C LEU A 272 -14.05 13.18 -0.75
N GLY A 273 -15.06 13.20 0.13
CA GLY A 273 -15.95 12.08 0.40
C GLY A 273 -17.14 11.98 -0.56
N LYS A 274 -17.40 13.02 -1.36
CA LYS A 274 -18.56 13.11 -2.25
C LYS A 274 -18.21 12.68 -3.69
N PRO A 275 -19.23 12.37 -4.52
CA PRO A 275 -18.99 12.08 -5.93
C PRO A 275 -18.30 13.23 -6.66
N LEU A 276 -17.22 12.93 -7.37
CA LEU A 276 -16.34 13.92 -8.01
C LEU A 276 -15.78 13.40 -9.33
N ARG A 277 -15.08 14.27 -10.08
CA ARG A 277 -14.37 13.93 -11.32
C ARG A 277 -12.89 14.22 -11.18
N ILE A 278 -12.10 13.68 -12.10
CA ILE A 278 -10.70 14.09 -12.28
C ILE A 278 -10.59 14.96 -13.52
N GLY A 279 -9.68 15.93 -13.48
CA GLY A 279 -9.30 16.73 -14.64
C GLY A 279 -7.80 16.89 -14.75
N ARG A 280 -7.33 17.35 -15.89
CA ARG A 280 -5.94 17.73 -16.15
C ARG A 280 -5.95 18.97 -17.04
N ALA A 281 -5.30 20.05 -16.59
CA ALA A 281 -5.44 21.36 -17.22
C ALA A 281 -6.94 21.72 -17.41
N ASP A 282 -7.35 22.03 -18.64
CA ASP A 282 -8.72 22.40 -19.01
C ASP A 282 -9.63 21.20 -19.37
N ASP A 283 -9.06 19.98 -19.39
CA ASP A 283 -9.80 18.76 -19.72
C ASP A 283 -10.39 18.13 -18.45
N VAL A 284 -11.65 17.69 -18.55
CA VAL A 284 -12.34 16.96 -17.50
C VAL A 284 -12.73 15.57 -17.99
N PHE A 285 -12.37 14.55 -17.21
CA PHE A 285 -12.73 13.17 -17.48
C PHE A 285 -14.22 12.94 -17.16
N GLY A 286 -14.98 12.41 -18.12
CA GLY A 286 -16.45 12.29 -17.99
C GLY A 286 -16.93 11.31 -16.92
N LYS A 287 -16.06 10.45 -16.37
CA LYS A 287 -16.43 9.53 -15.28
C LYS A 287 -16.62 10.29 -13.96
N ILE A 288 -17.78 10.08 -13.34
CA ILE A 288 -18.00 10.45 -11.93
C ILE A 288 -17.50 9.30 -11.07
N PHE A 289 -16.52 9.57 -10.23
CA PHE A 289 -16.02 8.67 -9.20
C PHE A 289 -16.84 8.85 -7.93
N ALA A 290 -16.94 7.77 -7.14
CA ALA A 290 -17.73 7.76 -5.91
C ALA A 290 -17.18 8.72 -4.84
N ASN A 291 -15.84 8.85 -4.80
CA ASN A 291 -15.10 9.72 -3.90
C ASN A 291 -13.64 9.87 -4.39
N SER A 292 -12.85 10.65 -3.66
CA SER A 292 -11.43 10.90 -3.94
C SER A 292 -10.55 9.65 -3.95
N LEU A 293 -10.80 8.66 -3.09
CA LEU A 293 -10.01 7.42 -3.06
C LEU A 293 -10.27 6.56 -4.29
N HIS A 294 -11.51 6.46 -4.74
CA HIS A 294 -11.85 5.72 -5.96
C HIS A 294 -11.12 6.35 -7.16
N ALA A 295 -11.18 7.68 -7.30
CA ALA A 295 -10.43 8.39 -8.33
C ALA A 295 -8.91 8.19 -8.21
N LEU A 296 -8.36 8.30 -6.99
CA LEU A 296 -6.93 8.12 -6.74
C LEU A 296 -6.46 6.70 -7.07
N GLN A 297 -7.21 5.66 -6.70
CA GLN A 297 -6.87 4.27 -7.02
C GLN A 297 -6.79 4.07 -8.54
N VAL A 298 -7.76 4.58 -9.31
CA VAL A 298 -7.73 4.45 -10.77
C VAL A 298 -6.53 5.19 -11.39
N VAL A 299 -6.22 6.39 -10.92
CA VAL A 299 -5.06 7.15 -11.40
C VAL A 299 -3.75 6.46 -11.05
N GLN A 300 -3.59 5.96 -9.82
CA GLN A 300 -2.40 5.19 -9.43
C GLN A 300 -2.27 3.89 -10.23
N PHE A 301 -3.39 3.22 -10.51
CA PHE A 301 -3.43 2.01 -11.32
C PHE A 301 -3.01 2.28 -12.77
N TYR A 302 -3.44 3.41 -13.35
CA TYR A 302 -2.98 3.87 -14.66
C TYR A 302 -1.44 3.97 -14.71
N TYR A 303 -0.81 4.60 -13.72
CA TYR A 303 0.65 4.73 -13.67
C TYR A 303 1.36 3.40 -13.41
N TRP A 304 0.79 2.51 -12.60
CA TRP A 304 1.33 1.15 -12.43
C TRP A 304 1.31 0.39 -13.76
N LYS A 305 0.19 0.44 -14.48
CA LYS A 305 -0.01 -0.31 -15.73
C LYS A 305 0.40 0.43 -17.00
N ALA A 306 1.00 1.61 -16.89
CA ALA A 306 1.46 2.41 -18.03
C ALA A 306 2.33 1.64 -19.04
N PRO A 307 3.29 0.76 -18.63
CA PRO A 307 4.05 -0.04 -19.59
C PRO A 307 3.18 -1.01 -20.39
N GLU A 308 2.17 -1.64 -19.77
CA GLU A 308 1.25 -2.56 -20.43
C GLU A 308 0.31 -1.81 -21.38
N LEU A 309 -0.17 -0.63 -20.98
CA LEU A 309 -1.01 0.24 -21.80
C LEU A 309 -0.26 0.72 -23.06
N ALA A 310 1.00 1.15 -22.90
CA ALA A 310 1.86 1.53 -24.02
C ALA A 310 2.13 0.35 -24.98
N ALA A 311 2.33 -0.86 -24.45
CA ALA A 311 2.51 -2.06 -25.28
C ALA A 311 1.26 -2.40 -26.09
N ARG A 312 0.06 -2.28 -25.49
CA ARG A 312 -1.22 -2.49 -26.19
C ARG A 312 -1.45 -1.47 -27.30
N ARG A 313 -1.17 -0.19 -27.05
CA ARG A 313 -1.28 0.88 -28.06
C ARG A 313 -0.45 0.56 -29.30
N ASN A 314 0.80 0.15 -29.11
CA ASN A 314 1.70 -0.19 -30.22
C ASN A 314 1.20 -1.38 -31.05
N GLN A 315 0.48 -2.33 -30.43
CA GLN A 315 -0.12 -3.48 -31.12
C GLN A 315 -1.37 -3.08 -31.93
N THR A 316 -2.21 -2.18 -31.43
CA THR A 316 -3.42 -1.72 -32.13
C THR A 316 -3.11 -0.92 -33.40
N THR A 317 -1.97 -0.23 -33.45
CA THR A 317 -1.46 0.41 -34.69
C THR A 317 -1.07 -0.58 -35.80
N GLY A 318 -1.02 -1.89 -35.53
CA GLY A 318 -0.59 -2.93 -36.48
C GLY A 318 -1.61 -4.03 -36.81
N GLY A 319 -2.81 -4.04 -36.19
CA GLY A 319 -3.77 -5.13 -36.37
C GLY A 319 -5.19 -4.80 -35.93
N SER A 320 -6.15 -5.16 -36.79
CA SER A 320 -7.59 -4.93 -36.67
C SER A 320 -8.25 -5.83 -35.60
N GLU A 321 -8.09 -5.51 -34.32
CA GLU A 321 -9.00 -5.98 -33.27
C GLU A 321 -9.45 -4.80 -32.41
N THR A 322 -10.62 -4.25 -32.75
CA THR A 322 -11.28 -3.18 -32.01
C THR A 322 -11.91 -3.78 -30.76
N VAL A 323 -11.19 -3.82 -29.65
CA VAL A 323 -11.81 -4.09 -28.35
C VAL A 323 -12.70 -2.89 -28.01
N CYS A 324 -14.01 -3.13 -27.96
CA CYS A 324 -15.02 -2.10 -27.77
C CYS A 324 -15.12 -1.75 -26.28
N TYR A 325 -14.38 -0.73 -25.85
CA TYR A 325 -14.50 -0.18 -24.51
C TYR A 325 -15.53 0.96 -24.48
N PRO A 326 -16.20 1.21 -23.34
CA PRO A 326 -17.13 2.33 -23.23
C PRO A 326 -16.40 3.65 -23.51
N THR A 327 -16.92 4.42 -24.46
CA THR A 327 -16.38 5.75 -24.77
C THR A 327 -16.77 6.72 -23.66
N ILE A 328 -15.82 7.09 -22.82
CA ILE A 328 -16.01 8.15 -21.82
C ILE A 328 -15.66 9.48 -22.49
N GLN A 329 -16.61 10.40 -22.53
CA GLN A 329 -16.39 11.71 -23.11
C GLN A 329 -15.43 12.53 -22.26
N VAL A 330 -14.44 13.14 -22.91
CA VAL A 330 -13.61 14.20 -22.32
C VAL A 330 -14.26 15.52 -22.70
N GLN A 331 -14.53 16.35 -21.70
CA GLN A 331 -15.13 17.66 -21.92
C GLN A 331 -14.06 18.73 -21.70
N GLN A 332 -13.89 19.62 -22.67
CA GLN A 332 -13.21 20.90 -22.46
C GLN A 332 -14.20 21.79 -21.70
N SER A 333 -14.09 21.83 -20.38
CA SER A 333 -14.93 22.66 -19.54
C SER A 333 -14.09 23.29 -18.45
N SER A 334 -14.41 24.54 -18.09
CA SER A 334 -13.81 25.22 -16.94
C SER A 334 -14.41 24.70 -15.63
N GLY A 335 -14.60 23.38 -15.49
CA GLY A 335 -15.13 22.78 -14.28
C GLY A 335 -14.32 23.28 -13.09
N MET A 336 -14.99 23.88 -12.11
CA MET A 336 -14.30 24.53 -11.01
C MET A 336 -13.46 23.49 -10.25
N GLU A 337 -12.16 23.74 -10.15
CA GLU A 337 -11.29 22.93 -9.30
C GLU A 337 -11.80 23.02 -7.87
N LEU A 338 -11.84 21.89 -7.17
CA LEU A 338 -12.24 21.91 -5.77
C LEU A 338 -11.22 22.76 -4.97
N PRO A 339 -11.67 23.70 -4.11
CA PRO A 339 -10.79 24.60 -3.37
C PRO A 339 -10.13 23.89 -2.17
N LEU A 340 -9.34 22.86 -2.46
CA LEU A 340 -8.81 21.92 -1.48
C LEU A 340 -7.58 22.49 -0.75
N PRO A 341 -7.43 22.26 0.56
CA PRO A 341 -6.26 22.69 1.32
C PRO A 341 -5.05 21.79 1.01
N CYS A 342 -4.41 22.04 -0.12
CA CYS A 342 -3.22 21.31 -0.57
C CYS A 342 -2.08 22.29 -0.86
N ASN A 343 -1.08 22.33 0.01
CA ASN A 343 0.17 23.03 -0.29
C ASN A 343 0.99 22.23 -1.31
N HIS A 344 0.73 22.46 -2.60
CA HIS A 344 1.32 21.70 -3.70
C HIS A 344 2.86 21.73 -3.72
N GLY A 345 3.47 22.88 -3.45
CA GLY A 345 4.94 23.01 -3.38
C GLY A 345 5.54 22.19 -2.24
N LEU A 346 4.88 22.17 -1.08
CA LEU A 346 5.26 21.31 0.03
C LEU A 346 5.07 19.83 -0.32
N ALA A 347 3.91 19.45 -0.85
CA ALA A 347 3.63 18.07 -1.27
C ALA A 347 4.68 17.53 -2.25
N GLN A 348 5.03 18.30 -3.28
CA GLN A 348 6.06 17.94 -4.25
C GLN A 348 7.45 17.83 -3.60
N THR A 349 7.75 18.67 -2.60
CA THR A 349 9.01 18.59 -1.85
C THR A 349 9.07 17.34 -0.98
N ILE A 350 7.96 16.93 -0.37
CA ILE A 350 7.87 15.81 0.56
C ILE A 350 7.85 14.46 -0.16
N PHE A 351 7.00 14.33 -1.18
CA PHE A 351 6.84 13.09 -1.95
C PHE A 351 7.79 12.99 -3.14
N GLY A 352 8.46 14.09 -3.51
CA GLY A 352 9.33 14.16 -4.68
C GLY A 352 8.57 14.33 -6.01
N SER A 353 9.33 14.51 -7.08
CA SER A 353 8.83 14.56 -8.46
C SER A 353 8.76 13.16 -9.05
N TYR A 354 7.64 12.80 -9.67
CA TYR A 354 7.52 11.55 -10.41
C TYR A 354 8.11 11.73 -11.81
N SER A 355 9.05 10.84 -12.19
CA SER A 355 9.78 10.93 -13.46
C SER A 355 8.94 10.76 -14.72
N ASN A 356 7.65 10.39 -14.60
CA ASN A 356 6.75 10.12 -15.73
C ASN A 356 5.59 11.13 -15.87
N VAL A 357 5.56 12.22 -15.10
CA VAL A 357 4.44 13.19 -15.14
C VAL A 357 4.46 14.03 -16.43
N ASP A 358 5.63 14.16 -17.05
CA ASP A 358 5.84 14.92 -18.29
C ASP A 358 5.44 14.15 -19.56
N SER A 359 5.02 12.88 -19.45
CA SER A 359 4.46 12.18 -20.61
C SER A 359 3.05 12.68 -20.93
N VAL A 360 2.78 12.84 -22.23
CA VAL A 360 1.44 13.15 -22.75
C VAL A 360 0.50 12.04 -22.28
N ILE A 361 -0.54 12.41 -21.52
CA ILE A 361 -1.58 11.47 -21.10
C ILE A 361 -2.61 11.43 -22.21
N GLU A 362 -2.87 10.22 -22.70
CA GLU A 362 -3.99 9.94 -23.58
C GLU A 362 -5.18 9.53 -22.71
N TRP A 363 -6.28 10.27 -22.78
CA TRP A 363 -7.48 9.96 -22.00
C TRP A 363 -8.05 8.57 -22.32
N ASP A 364 -7.83 8.06 -23.54
CA ASP A 364 -8.19 6.68 -23.91
C ASP A 364 -7.45 5.62 -23.07
N ASP A 365 -6.20 5.87 -22.69
CA ASP A 365 -5.50 4.97 -21.77
C ASP A 365 -6.09 5.03 -20.36
N VAL A 366 -6.58 6.19 -19.93
CA VAL A 366 -7.24 6.36 -18.63
C VAL A 366 -8.57 5.58 -18.60
N VAL A 367 -9.30 5.56 -19.72
CA VAL A 367 -10.48 4.70 -19.90
C VAL A 367 -10.10 3.22 -19.80
N LEU A 368 -9.02 2.82 -20.48
CA LEU A 368 -8.54 1.43 -20.45
C LEU A 368 -8.07 1.04 -19.05
N ALA A 369 -7.35 1.92 -18.36
CA ALA A 369 -6.88 1.72 -17.00
C ALA A 369 -8.04 1.58 -16.01
N LEU A 370 -9.13 2.36 -16.17
CA LEU A 370 -10.35 2.21 -15.37
C LEU A 370 -10.93 0.80 -15.53
N ALA A 371 -11.12 0.33 -16.77
CA ALA A 371 -11.66 -1.01 -17.02
C ALA A 371 -10.73 -2.12 -16.48
N MET A 372 -9.41 -1.96 -16.61
CA MET A 372 -8.44 -2.89 -16.05
C MET A 372 -8.45 -2.90 -14.52
N TRP A 373 -8.62 -1.73 -13.89
CA TRP A 373 -8.73 -1.59 -12.44
C TRP A 373 -10.01 -2.24 -11.90
N GLU A 374 -11.15 -2.06 -12.58
CA GLU A 374 -12.42 -2.71 -12.24
C GLU A 374 -12.27 -4.24 -12.29
N ASN A 375 -11.72 -4.78 -13.39
CA ASN A 375 -11.49 -6.23 -13.53
C ASN A 375 -10.51 -6.78 -12.47
N TYR A 376 -9.42 -6.05 -12.20
CA TYR A 376 -8.46 -6.43 -11.15
C TYR A 376 -9.13 -6.47 -9.77
N SER A 377 -9.91 -5.44 -9.43
CA SER A 377 -10.59 -5.32 -8.14
C SER A 377 -11.68 -6.38 -7.96
N GLU A 378 -12.46 -6.64 -9.02
CA GLU A 378 -13.48 -7.68 -9.04
C GLU A 378 -12.88 -9.08 -8.88
N GLU A 379 -11.79 -9.40 -9.57
CA GLU A 379 -11.12 -10.69 -9.46
C GLU A 379 -10.55 -10.92 -8.06
N LEU A 380 -9.92 -9.91 -7.46
CA LEU A 380 -9.46 -9.99 -6.08
C LEU A 380 -10.63 -10.13 -5.11
N LYS A 381 -11.73 -9.40 -5.31
CA LYS A 381 -12.91 -9.52 -4.45
C LYS A 381 -13.50 -10.93 -4.54
N ARG A 382 -13.60 -11.50 -5.75
CA ARG A 382 -14.07 -12.86 -5.98
C ARG A 382 -13.21 -13.88 -5.25
N LYS A 383 -11.87 -13.77 -5.36
CA LYS A 383 -10.93 -14.63 -4.60
C LYS A 383 -11.10 -14.48 -3.10
N LEU A 384 -11.21 -13.25 -2.60
CA LEU A 384 -11.42 -12.98 -1.18
C LEU A 384 -12.68 -13.68 -0.66
N LEU A 385 -13.79 -13.63 -1.40
CA LEU A 385 -15.04 -14.29 -1.02
C LEU A 385 -14.92 -15.82 -0.99
N ILE A 386 -14.10 -16.41 -1.87
CA ILE A 386 -13.83 -17.86 -1.89
C ILE A 386 -12.93 -18.27 -0.71
N PHE A 387 -11.93 -17.44 -0.37
CA PHE A 387 -10.93 -17.78 0.64
C PHE A 387 -11.39 -17.49 2.07
N LEU A 388 -12.21 -16.46 2.26
CA LEU A 388 -12.62 -15.98 3.59
C LEU A 388 -13.26 -17.07 4.47
N PRO A 389 -14.17 -17.95 3.99
CA PRO A 389 -14.73 -19.01 4.82
C PRO A 389 -13.67 -19.98 5.35
N ASN A 390 -12.68 -20.33 4.53
CA ASN A 390 -11.59 -21.23 4.91
C ASN A 390 -10.68 -20.57 5.94
N TRP A 391 -10.32 -19.30 5.75
CA TRP A 391 -9.52 -18.56 6.73
C TRP A 391 -10.26 -18.36 8.05
N LEU A 392 -11.57 -18.06 8.02
CA LEU A 392 -12.38 -17.94 9.24
C LEU A 392 -12.45 -19.25 10.04
N SER A 393 -12.58 -20.39 9.34
CA SER A 393 -12.62 -21.71 9.98
C SER A 393 -11.30 -22.06 10.68
N ASN A 394 -10.18 -21.67 10.09
CA ASN A 394 -8.84 -21.97 10.62
C ASN A 394 -8.28 -20.85 11.53
N GLY A 395 -8.87 -19.66 11.53
CA GLY A 395 -8.42 -18.51 12.31
C GLY A 395 -7.12 -17.87 11.83
N THR A 396 -6.65 -18.18 10.61
CA THR A 396 -5.38 -17.68 10.06
C THR A 396 -5.44 -17.55 8.53
N PHE A 397 -4.63 -16.64 7.97
CA PHE A 397 -4.42 -16.55 6.52
C PHE A 397 -3.34 -17.51 6.06
N PHE A 398 -3.64 -18.20 4.96
CA PHE A 398 -2.71 -19.10 4.27
C PHE A 398 -3.01 -19.10 2.78
N VAL A 399 -2.01 -19.44 1.97
CA VAL A 399 -2.19 -19.58 0.53
C VAL A 399 -3.11 -20.77 0.24
N LEU A 400 -4.20 -20.51 -0.51
CA LEU A 400 -5.10 -21.55 -1.02
C LEU A 400 -4.77 -21.80 -2.48
N ASP A 401 -4.57 -23.06 -2.85
CA ASP A 401 -4.50 -23.46 -4.26
C ASP A 401 -5.94 -23.52 -4.81
N PRO A 402 -6.30 -22.70 -5.82
CA PRO A 402 -7.63 -22.74 -6.42
C PRO A 402 -7.96 -24.09 -7.10
N SER A 403 -6.97 -24.96 -7.30
CA SER A 403 -7.12 -26.26 -7.95
C SER A 403 -7.45 -27.41 -7.00
N GLU A 404 -7.37 -27.21 -5.68
CA GLU A 404 -7.79 -28.22 -4.71
C GLU A 404 -9.29 -28.09 -4.40
N PRO A 405 -10.09 -29.15 -4.55
CA PRO A 405 -11.50 -29.10 -4.19
C PRO A 405 -11.64 -28.96 -2.66
N THR A 406 -12.36 -27.92 -2.23
CA THR A 406 -12.87 -27.80 -0.86
C THR A 406 -13.65 -29.07 -0.51
N GLN A 407 -13.16 -29.82 0.48
CA GLN A 407 -13.84 -31.00 1.03
C GLN A 407 -15.05 -30.64 1.87
#